data_AF-A0AA37GWF9-F1
#
_entry.id   AF-A0AA37GWF9-F1
#
_cell.length_a   1.000
_cell.length_b   1.000
_cell.length_c   1.000
_cell.angle_alpha   90.00
_cell.angle_beta   90.00
_cell.angle_gamma   90.00
#
_symmetry.space_group_name_H-M   'P 1'
#
loop_
_entity.id
_entity.type
_entity.pdbx_description
1 polymer ?
#
loop_
_entity_poly.entity_id
_entity_poly.type
_entity_poly.pdbx_seq_one_letter_code
_entity_poly.pdbx_strand_id
1 'polypeptide(L)'
;MSSPVPSPDAVSLLWRLQGPLAESIFVVRSWDTQDQPREPFATQDLTGSIAWHAISQESLAEPKIKSISVHVDALERWQREWTEWHERHASPDDDNCIFGELPDNDPYKSEGSSSEGEEGEDDGDDSDEGELLRCCNTDRPKRALPLVIEASNTEYITIHDYVSALHPWLMGLRQDIAWADNLLGDRKPKEYEHLVVDITSPQHLRIMDEKRFLGLRYTGPPVPMPMSQEHTDWLNNVSY
;
A
#
# COMPACT_ATOMS: atom_id res chain seq x y z
N MET A 1 1.34 -2.75 -21.93
CA MET A 1 2.60 -3.39 -21.50
C MET A 1 2.27 -4.34 -20.36
N SER A 2 2.87 -5.52 -20.31
CA SER A 2 2.64 -6.45 -19.18
C SER A 2 3.33 -5.90 -17.93
N SER A 3 2.70 -6.02 -16.76
CA SER A 3 3.30 -5.58 -15.50
C SER A 3 4.57 -6.38 -15.21
N PRO A 4 5.64 -5.74 -14.69
CA PRO A 4 6.89 -6.42 -14.40
C PRO A 4 6.67 -7.48 -13.31
N VAL A 5 7.16 -8.70 -13.56
CA VAL A 5 7.15 -9.79 -12.58
C VAL A 5 8.38 -9.63 -11.69
N PRO A 6 8.24 -9.61 -10.35
CA PRO A 6 9.40 -9.50 -9.46
C PRO A 6 10.28 -10.75 -9.56
N SER A 7 11.60 -10.57 -9.41
CA SER A 7 12.53 -11.70 -9.36
C SER A 7 12.32 -12.55 -8.10
N PRO A 8 12.76 -13.82 -8.09
CA PRO A 8 12.74 -14.67 -6.90
C PRO A 8 13.43 -14.02 -5.69
N ASP A 9 14.54 -13.32 -5.92
CA ASP A 9 15.25 -12.61 -4.86
C ASP A 9 14.47 -11.42 -4.32
N ALA A 10 13.75 -10.68 -5.17
CA ALA A 10 12.90 -9.58 -4.73
C ALA A 10 11.75 -10.09 -3.84
N VAL A 11 11.10 -11.20 -4.20
CA VAL A 11 10.01 -11.78 -3.38
C VAL A 11 10.49 -12.48 -2.10
N SER A 12 11.81 -12.63 -1.91
CA SER A 12 12.41 -13.12 -0.67
C SER A 12 12.50 -12.07 0.43
N LEU A 13 12.18 -10.80 0.13
CA LEU A 13 12.27 -9.73 1.10
C LEU A 13 11.09 -9.75 2.09
N LEU A 14 11.42 -9.73 3.38
CA LEU A 14 10.53 -9.22 4.43
C LEU A 14 10.93 -7.77 4.70
N TRP A 15 10.13 -6.84 4.22
CA TRP A 15 10.42 -5.42 4.32
C TRP A 15 9.44 -4.70 5.24
N ARG A 16 9.94 -4.35 6.41
CA ARG A 16 9.29 -3.54 7.43
C ARG A 16 9.35 -2.05 7.09
N LEU A 17 8.21 -1.36 7.14
CA LEU A 17 8.12 0.09 6.94
C LEU A 17 8.21 0.84 8.27
N GLN A 18 9.39 0.74 8.90
CA GLN A 18 9.73 1.45 10.13
C GLN A 18 11.24 1.61 10.28
N GLY A 19 11.67 2.72 10.88
CA GLY A 19 13.08 2.96 11.18
C GLY A 19 13.96 3.19 9.93
N PRO A 20 15.28 3.07 10.06
CA PRO A 20 16.22 3.21 8.96
C PRO A 20 16.27 1.96 8.08
N LEU A 21 16.35 2.13 6.76
CA LEU A 21 16.39 1.06 5.74
C LEU A 21 17.28 -0.14 6.10
N ALA A 22 18.47 0.11 6.63
CA ALA A 22 19.45 -0.93 6.97
C ALA A 22 18.95 -1.92 8.04
N GLU A 23 18.00 -1.51 8.88
CA GLU A 23 17.45 -2.31 9.97
C GLU A 23 16.06 -2.88 9.64
N SER A 24 15.45 -2.44 8.53
CA SER A 24 14.04 -2.72 8.23
C SER A 24 13.83 -3.79 7.16
N ILE A 25 14.89 -4.31 6.56
CA ILE A 25 14.75 -5.32 5.51
C ILE A 25 15.50 -6.59 5.91
N PHE A 26 14.80 -7.70 5.73
CA PHE A 26 15.32 -9.04 5.99
C PHE A 26 15.14 -9.90 4.75
N VAL A 27 16.07 -10.83 4.55
CA VAL A 27 16.04 -11.84 3.50
C VAL A 27 15.52 -13.13 4.09
N VAL A 28 14.55 -13.71 3.39
CA VAL A 28 13.78 -14.86 3.82
C VAL A 28 13.85 -15.95 2.75
N ARG A 29 14.56 -17.03 3.05
CA ARG A 29 14.96 -18.05 2.04
C ARG A 29 13.83 -19.01 1.64
N SER A 30 12.89 -19.32 2.53
CA SER A 30 11.83 -20.31 2.25
C SER A 30 10.59 -20.08 3.09
N TRP A 31 9.47 -19.69 2.46
CA TRP A 31 8.22 -19.34 3.15
C TRP A 31 7.41 -20.53 3.73
N ASP A 32 8.03 -21.70 3.90
CA ASP A 32 7.38 -22.95 4.29
C ASP A 32 7.14 -23.12 5.81
N THR A 33 7.78 -22.28 6.62
CA THR A 33 7.76 -22.35 8.08
C THR A 33 7.33 -21.01 8.68
N GLN A 34 6.67 -21.02 9.84
CA GLN A 34 6.11 -19.79 10.41
C GLN A 34 7.19 -18.88 11.05
N ASP A 35 8.33 -19.46 11.44
CA ASP A 35 9.43 -18.77 12.11
C ASP A 35 10.76 -19.03 11.39
N GLN A 36 10.87 -18.49 10.18
CA GLN A 36 12.03 -18.69 9.34
C GLN A 36 13.23 -17.88 9.82
N PRO A 37 14.47 -18.39 9.61
CA PRO A 37 15.66 -17.58 9.76
C PRO A 37 15.58 -16.34 8.85
N ARG A 38 15.83 -15.18 9.46
CA ARG A 38 15.82 -13.87 8.78
C ARG A 38 17.25 -13.36 8.72
N GLU A 39 17.82 -13.29 7.53
CA GLU A 39 19.14 -12.69 7.32
C GLU A 39 18.96 -11.17 7.18
N PRO A 40 19.77 -10.33 7.85
CA PRO A 40 19.67 -8.89 7.68
C PRO A 40 20.07 -8.49 6.24
N PHE A 41 19.30 -7.61 5.61
CA PHE A 41 19.62 -7.10 4.26
C PHE A 41 20.84 -6.18 4.26
N ALA A 42 21.16 -5.59 5.40
CA ALA A 42 22.34 -4.76 5.60
C ALA A 42 23.00 -5.12 6.93
N THR A 43 24.33 -5.17 6.93
CA THR A 43 25.12 -5.36 8.15
C THR A 43 26.05 -4.18 8.31
N GLN A 44 26.15 -3.66 9.53
CA GLN A 44 27.07 -2.58 9.84
C GLN A 44 28.30 -3.14 10.53
N ASP A 45 29.48 -2.78 10.05
CA ASP A 45 30.73 -3.15 10.70
C ASP A 45 31.08 -2.22 11.88
N LEU A 46 32.15 -2.55 12.61
CA LEU A 46 32.62 -1.77 13.76
C LEU A 46 33.08 -0.34 13.40
N THR A 47 33.27 -0.04 12.11
CA THR A 47 33.65 1.29 11.61
C THR A 47 32.45 2.12 11.17
N GLY A 48 31.25 1.53 11.21
CA GLY A 48 30.01 2.16 10.78
C GLY A 48 29.71 1.99 9.29
N SER A 49 30.55 1.27 8.55
CA SER A 49 30.33 1.00 7.12
C SER A 49 29.23 -0.05 6.93
N ILE A 50 28.35 0.19 5.95
CA ILE A 50 27.24 -0.71 5.65
C ILE A 50 27.66 -1.66 4.53
N ALA A 51 27.61 -2.96 4.84
CA ALA A 51 27.71 -4.04 3.86
C ALA A 51 26.30 -4.57 3.54
N TRP A 52 25.88 -4.39 2.29
CA TRP A 52 24.59 -4.87 1.78
C TRP A 52 24.65 -6.37 1.44
N HIS A 53 23.51 -7.04 1.59
CA HIS A 53 23.35 -8.44 1.22
C HIS A 53 23.57 -8.65 -0.28
N ALA A 54 24.05 -9.83 -0.70
CA ALA A 54 24.40 -10.11 -2.10
C ALA A 54 23.24 -9.86 -3.07
N ILE A 55 22.01 -10.24 -2.67
CA ILE A 55 20.81 -10.02 -3.50
C ILE A 55 20.51 -8.54 -3.78
N SER A 56 21.10 -7.62 -3.03
CA SER A 56 20.92 -6.18 -3.27
C SER A 56 21.32 -5.77 -4.69
N GLN A 57 22.26 -6.51 -5.32
CA GLN A 57 22.74 -6.26 -6.68
C GLN A 57 21.98 -7.05 -7.76
N GLU A 58 21.07 -7.93 -7.36
CA GLU A 58 20.26 -8.72 -8.29
C GLU A 58 19.16 -7.86 -8.92
N SER A 59 18.64 -8.34 -10.06
CA SER A 59 17.54 -7.65 -10.76
C SER A 59 16.30 -7.61 -9.90
N LEU A 60 15.61 -6.46 -9.88
CA LEU A 60 14.29 -6.36 -9.27
C LEU A 60 13.25 -7.26 -9.94
N ALA A 61 13.32 -7.39 -11.27
CA ALA A 61 12.26 -7.99 -12.07
C ALA A 61 12.79 -8.89 -13.20
N GLU A 62 11.91 -9.77 -13.68
CA GLU A 62 12.09 -10.63 -14.84
C GLU A 62 10.98 -10.39 -15.87
N PRO A 63 11.30 -9.95 -17.11
CA PRO A 63 12.63 -9.57 -17.60
C PRO A 63 13.15 -8.30 -16.91
N LYS A 64 14.47 -8.08 -17.01
CA LYS A 64 15.16 -6.89 -16.50
C LYS A 64 14.53 -5.60 -17.06
N ILE A 65 14.30 -4.62 -16.20
CA ILE A 65 13.70 -3.31 -16.55
C ILE A 65 14.62 -2.17 -16.16
N LYS A 66 14.57 -1.06 -16.92
CA LYS A 66 15.37 0.15 -16.67
C LYS A 66 14.64 1.24 -15.89
N SER A 67 13.31 1.19 -15.89
CA SER A 67 12.45 2.18 -15.24
C SER A 67 11.18 1.48 -14.75
N ILE A 68 10.65 1.93 -13.62
CA ILE A 68 9.34 1.52 -13.10
C ILE A 68 8.64 2.70 -12.45
N SER A 69 7.33 2.82 -12.69
CA SER A 69 6.45 3.77 -12.00
C SER A 69 5.73 3.01 -10.90
N VAL A 70 6.01 3.33 -9.64
CA VAL A 70 5.50 2.60 -8.48
C VAL A 70 4.34 3.34 -7.85
N HIS A 71 3.25 2.60 -7.62
CA HIS A 71 2.02 3.06 -7.00
C HIS A 71 1.83 2.34 -5.65
N VAL A 72 1.12 2.98 -4.73
CA VAL A 72 0.65 2.33 -3.48
C VAL A 72 -0.85 2.13 -3.61
N ASP A 73 -1.29 0.87 -3.57
CA ASP A 73 -2.68 0.49 -3.87
C ASP A 73 -3.70 1.24 -3.02
N ALA A 74 -3.42 1.39 -1.71
CA ALA A 74 -4.30 2.10 -0.80
C ALA A 74 -4.44 3.58 -1.21
N LEU A 75 -3.33 4.25 -1.52
CA LEU A 75 -3.32 5.68 -1.87
C LEU A 75 -3.95 5.94 -3.25
N GLU A 76 -3.76 5.04 -4.22
CA GLU A 76 -4.35 5.16 -5.56
C GLU A 76 -5.88 5.08 -5.50
N ARG A 77 -6.41 4.25 -4.59
CA ARG A 77 -7.85 4.08 -4.39
C ARG A 77 -8.46 5.13 -3.45
N TRP A 78 -7.66 5.71 -2.57
CA TRP A 78 -8.13 6.50 -1.44
C TRP A 78 -9.09 7.62 -1.82
N GLN A 79 -8.75 8.43 -2.83
CA GLN A 79 -9.62 9.55 -3.26
C GLN A 79 -10.98 9.03 -3.75
N ARG A 80 -10.99 8.01 -4.61
CA ARG A 80 -12.23 7.43 -5.15
C ARG A 80 -13.06 6.80 -4.04
N GLU A 81 -12.46 5.98 -3.19
CA GLU A 81 -13.18 5.30 -2.10
C GLU A 81 -13.70 6.30 -1.07
N TRP A 82 -12.95 7.36 -0.78
CA TRP A 82 -13.41 8.46 0.05
C TRP A 82 -14.64 9.13 -0.56
N THR A 83 -14.60 9.47 -1.85
CA THR A 83 -15.71 10.10 -2.57
C THR A 83 -16.94 9.20 -2.57
N GLU A 84 -16.82 7.95 -3.04
CA GLU A 84 -17.92 6.98 -3.10
C GLU A 84 -18.55 6.72 -1.72
N TRP A 85 -17.75 6.76 -0.64
CA TRP A 85 -18.26 6.59 0.72
C TRP A 85 -19.05 7.81 1.21
N HIS A 86 -18.51 9.01 0.96
CA HIS A 86 -19.07 10.24 1.51
C HIS A 86 -20.24 10.80 0.67
N GLU A 87 -20.26 10.60 -0.64
CA GLU A 87 -21.38 11.00 -1.51
C GLU A 87 -22.73 10.41 -1.07
N ARG A 88 -22.72 9.25 -0.39
CA ARG A 88 -23.94 8.58 0.07
C ARG A 88 -24.66 9.31 1.21
N HIS A 89 -23.98 10.23 1.89
CA HIS A 89 -24.52 10.95 3.04
C HIS A 89 -24.11 12.42 3.11
N ALA A 90 -23.26 12.89 2.20
CA ALA A 90 -22.92 14.30 2.08
C ALA A 90 -24.17 15.10 1.71
N SER A 91 -24.35 16.25 2.36
CA SER A 91 -25.45 17.15 2.11
C SER A 91 -24.94 18.59 2.14
N PRO A 92 -25.37 19.45 1.20
CA PRO A 92 -25.05 20.88 1.20
C PRO A 92 -25.48 21.62 2.48
N ASP A 93 -26.52 21.11 3.14
CA ASP A 93 -27.07 21.66 4.38
C ASP A 93 -26.34 21.17 5.64
N ASP A 94 -25.37 20.25 5.51
CA ASP A 94 -24.55 19.77 6.63
C ASP A 94 -23.27 20.62 6.76
N ASP A 95 -23.11 21.29 7.91
CA ASP A 95 -21.92 22.09 8.25
C ASP A 95 -20.60 21.29 8.17
N ASN A 96 -20.66 19.94 8.20
CA ASN A 96 -19.49 19.08 8.04
C ASN A 96 -19.12 18.79 6.57
N CYS A 97 -19.93 19.26 5.62
CA CYS A 97 -19.71 19.08 4.19
C CYS A 97 -19.27 20.40 3.54
N ILE A 98 -18.26 20.33 2.66
CA ILE A 98 -17.82 21.46 1.86
C ILE A 98 -17.80 21.01 0.40
N PHE A 99 -18.49 21.77 -0.45
CA PHE A 99 -18.55 21.57 -1.90
C PHE A 99 -17.83 22.73 -2.60
N GLY A 100 -17.20 22.48 -3.75
CA GLY A 100 -16.48 23.51 -4.50
C GLY A 100 -15.75 22.97 -5.73
N GLU A 101 -15.05 23.85 -6.45
CA GLU A 101 -14.36 23.45 -7.68
C GLU A 101 -13.09 22.62 -7.40
N LEU A 102 -12.92 21.54 -8.17
CA LEU A 102 -11.64 20.84 -8.25
C LEU A 102 -10.66 21.63 -9.13
N PRO A 103 -9.34 21.52 -8.84
CA PRO A 103 -8.32 22.10 -9.71
C PRO A 103 -8.39 21.49 -11.12
N ASP A 104 -8.08 22.28 -12.15
CA ASP A 104 -8.22 21.88 -13.56
C ASP A 104 -7.42 20.65 -13.97
N ASN A 105 -6.38 20.32 -13.20
CA ASN A 105 -5.56 19.13 -13.42
C ASN A 105 -6.03 17.91 -12.61
N ASP A 106 -7.16 17.99 -11.89
CA ASP A 106 -7.74 16.84 -11.23
C ASP A 106 -8.45 15.96 -12.26
N PRO A 107 -8.00 14.72 -12.46
CA PRO A 107 -8.55 13.80 -13.45
C PRO A 107 -9.96 13.28 -13.12
N TYR A 108 -10.51 13.62 -11.95
CA TYR A 108 -11.90 13.37 -11.58
C TYR A 108 -12.76 14.64 -11.62
N LYS A 109 -12.22 15.77 -12.07
CA LYS A 109 -13.04 16.94 -12.40
C LYS A 109 -14.01 16.53 -13.53
N SER A 110 -15.31 16.55 -13.24
CA SER A 110 -16.32 16.31 -14.26
C SER A 110 -16.14 17.31 -15.42
N GLU A 111 -16.17 16.83 -16.68
CA GLU A 111 -16.00 17.67 -17.88
C GLU A 111 -17.14 18.69 -18.09
N GLY A 112 -18.13 18.75 -17.18
CA GLY A 112 -19.18 19.77 -17.13
C GLY A 112 -19.01 20.85 -16.04
N SER A 113 -17.94 20.79 -15.23
CA SER A 113 -17.75 21.73 -14.10
C SER A 113 -17.04 23.05 -14.51
N SER A 114 -16.84 23.28 -15.80
CA SER A 114 -16.30 24.54 -16.32
C SER A 114 -17.43 25.54 -16.59
N SER A 115 -17.39 26.70 -15.91
CA SER A 115 -18.36 27.80 -15.99
C SER A 115 -18.42 28.55 -17.34
N GLU A 116 -17.93 27.96 -18.43
CA GLU A 116 -18.11 28.53 -19.77
C GLU A 116 -19.43 28.02 -20.34
N GLY A 117 -20.48 28.83 -20.12
CA GLY A 117 -21.86 28.47 -20.38
C GLY A 117 -22.17 27.99 -21.79
N GLU A 118 -22.96 26.92 -21.85
CA GLU A 118 -23.78 26.58 -23.01
C GLU A 118 -25.25 26.72 -22.60
N GLU A 119 -25.96 27.63 -23.29
CA GLU A 119 -27.41 27.79 -23.16
C GLU A 119 -28.10 26.56 -23.76
N GLY A 120 -28.43 25.58 -22.90
CA GLY A 120 -29.24 24.42 -23.23
C GLY A 120 -30.42 24.32 -22.27
N GLU A 121 -31.65 24.30 -22.82
CA GLU A 121 -32.87 23.97 -22.08
C GLU A 121 -32.87 22.46 -21.80
N ASP A 122 -32.54 22.04 -20.58
CA ASP A 122 -32.78 20.66 -20.10
C ASP A 122 -33.44 20.64 -18.72
N ASP A 123 -34.41 19.77 -18.58
CA ASP A 123 -35.37 19.70 -17.49
C ASP A 123 -34.78 18.92 -16.30
N GLY A 124 -34.13 19.65 -15.37
CA GLY A 124 -34.17 19.41 -13.92
C GLY A 124 -33.49 18.17 -13.34
N ASP A 125 -32.22 18.30 -12.97
CA ASP A 125 -31.68 18.28 -11.58
C ASP A 125 -30.16 18.52 -11.66
N ASP A 126 -29.78 19.61 -12.34
CA ASP A 126 -28.39 20.06 -12.36
C ASP A 126 -28.12 20.74 -11.02
N SER A 127 -27.76 19.93 -10.03
CA SER A 127 -27.17 20.46 -8.82
C SER A 127 -25.86 21.15 -9.21
N ASP A 128 -25.91 22.47 -9.31
CA ASP A 128 -24.77 23.41 -9.31
C ASP A 128 -23.89 23.30 -8.04
N GLU A 129 -24.03 22.23 -7.26
CA GLU A 129 -23.21 21.95 -6.09
C GLU A 129 -21.92 21.34 -6.61
N GLY A 130 -20.88 22.17 -6.68
CA GLY A 130 -19.53 21.75 -7.05
C GLY A 130 -19.06 20.50 -6.29
N GLU A 131 -17.92 19.96 -6.68
CA GLU A 131 -17.39 18.70 -6.17
C GLU A 131 -17.26 18.64 -4.63
N LEU A 132 -17.53 17.48 -4.02
CA LEU A 132 -17.38 17.28 -2.58
C LEU A 132 -15.89 17.37 -2.19
N LEU A 133 -15.52 18.38 -1.39
CA LEU A 133 -14.15 18.68 -0.96
C LEU A 133 -13.87 18.28 0.50
N ARG A 134 -14.90 18.19 1.34
CA ARG A 134 -14.79 17.78 2.75
C ARG A 134 -16.08 17.11 3.20
N CYS A 135 -15.98 16.09 4.04
CA CYS A 135 -17.12 15.43 4.68
C CYS A 135 -16.63 14.68 5.95
N CYS A 136 -17.48 14.51 6.96
CA CYS A 136 -17.15 13.79 8.19
C CYS A 136 -15.85 14.27 8.87
N ASN A 137 -15.57 15.58 8.81
CA ASN A 137 -14.32 16.20 9.30
C ASN A 137 -13.03 15.74 8.61
N THR A 138 -13.15 15.13 7.45
CA THR A 138 -12.01 14.71 6.60
C THR A 138 -12.06 15.46 5.28
N ASP A 139 -10.89 15.89 4.81
CA ASP A 139 -10.75 16.53 3.51
C ASP A 139 -10.64 15.47 2.41
N ARG A 140 -11.15 15.77 1.21
CA ARG A 140 -11.01 14.92 0.02
C ARG A 140 -9.52 14.66 -0.21
N PRO A 141 -9.09 13.39 -0.22
CA PRO A 141 -7.69 13.06 -0.46
C PRO A 141 -7.24 13.56 -1.83
N LYS A 142 -5.99 14.03 -1.90
CA LYS A 142 -5.35 14.30 -3.18
C LYS A 142 -5.07 12.99 -3.89
N ARG A 143 -5.12 13.00 -5.22
CA ARG A 143 -4.66 11.87 -6.02
C ARG A 143 -3.18 11.59 -5.73
N ALA A 144 -2.88 10.33 -5.43
CA ALA A 144 -1.52 9.89 -5.19
C ALA A 144 -0.68 9.93 -6.46
N LEU A 145 0.49 10.57 -6.40
CA LEU A 145 1.47 10.55 -7.48
C LEU A 145 2.40 9.34 -7.33
N PRO A 146 2.69 8.62 -8.43
CA PRO A 146 3.62 7.51 -8.37
C PRO A 146 5.06 7.99 -8.19
N LEU A 147 5.91 7.11 -7.65
CA LEU A 147 7.36 7.29 -7.67
C LEU A 147 7.95 6.60 -8.90
N VAL A 148 8.60 7.37 -9.77
CA VAL A 148 9.38 6.80 -10.87
C VAL A 148 10.79 6.49 -10.37
N ILE A 149 11.22 5.24 -10.56
CA ILE A 149 12.54 4.75 -10.21
C ILE A 149 13.22 4.33 -11.51
N GLU A 150 14.43 4.84 -11.71
CA GLU A 150 15.29 4.51 -12.84
C GLU A 150 16.51 3.74 -12.35
N ALA A 151 17.06 2.88 -13.20
CA ALA A 151 18.32 2.19 -12.93
C ALA A 151 19.43 3.23 -12.74
N SER A 152 20.19 3.11 -11.66
CA SER A 152 21.21 4.10 -11.30
C SER A 152 22.39 4.10 -12.28
N ASN A 153 23.23 3.05 -12.20
CA ASN A 153 24.46 2.88 -12.98
C ASN A 153 24.52 1.55 -13.76
N THR A 154 23.46 0.75 -13.68
CA THR A 154 23.34 -0.59 -14.26
C THR A 154 22.39 -0.58 -15.45
N GLU A 155 22.40 -1.66 -16.24
CA GLU A 155 21.45 -1.82 -17.36
C GLU A 155 20.01 -2.11 -16.91
N TYR A 156 19.79 -2.27 -15.60
CA TYR A 156 18.52 -2.65 -15.00
C TYR A 156 18.42 -2.19 -13.55
N ILE A 157 17.21 -2.03 -13.04
CA ILE A 157 16.94 -1.68 -11.64
C ILE A 157 17.36 -2.83 -10.74
N THR A 158 18.27 -2.56 -9.80
CA THR A 158 18.63 -3.52 -8.77
C THR A 158 17.63 -3.50 -7.62
N ILE A 159 17.60 -4.57 -6.81
CA ILE A 159 16.83 -4.59 -5.57
C ILE A 159 17.25 -3.41 -4.67
N HIS A 160 18.55 -3.07 -4.62
CA HIS A 160 19.05 -1.95 -3.83
C HIS A 160 18.52 -0.60 -4.31
N ASP A 161 18.55 -0.32 -5.62
CA ASP A 161 18.03 0.93 -6.19
C ASP A 161 16.55 1.10 -5.79
N TYR A 162 15.78 0.02 -5.93
CA TYR A 162 14.35 -0.01 -5.65
C TYR A 162 14.04 0.30 -4.19
N VAL A 163 14.63 -0.45 -3.24
CA VAL A 163 14.34 -0.27 -1.81
C VAL A 163 14.90 1.05 -1.28
N SER A 164 16.03 1.52 -1.80
CA SER A 164 16.66 2.77 -1.35
C SER A 164 15.87 4.01 -1.78
N ALA A 165 15.24 3.97 -2.97
CA ALA A 165 14.35 5.02 -3.42
C ALA A 165 13.00 4.99 -2.68
N LEU A 166 12.40 3.81 -2.56
CA LEU A 166 11.05 3.68 -2.02
C LEU A 166 10.96 3.81 -0.51
N HIS A 167 11.94 3.31 0.25
CA HIS A 167 11.84 3.32 1.71
C HIS A 167 11.64 4.72 2.31
N PRO A 168 12.48 5.73 2.01
CA PRO A 168 12.24 7.08 2.50
C PRO A 168 10.93 7.68 1.96
N TRP A 169 10.57 7.40 0.71
CA TRP A 169 9.31 7.88 0.11
C TRP A 169 8.08 7.33 0.82
N LEU A 170 8.02 6.01 1.04
CA LEU A 170 6.95 5.34 1.77
C LEU A 170 6.89 5.79 3.24
N MET A 171 8.04 6.01 3.87
CA MET A 171 8.09 6.55 5.24
C MET A 171 7.48 7.96 5.32
N GLY A 172 7.67 8.79 4.29
CA GLY A 172 7.02 10.09 4.16
C GLY A 172 5.50 10.01 3.98
N LEU A 173 5.00 8.93 3.38
CA LEU A 173 3.57 8.69 3.12
C LEU A 173 2.89 7.83 4.19
N ARG A 174 3.61 7.44 5.26
CA ARG A 174 3.16 6.42 6.20
C ARG A 174 1.82 6.74 6.86
N GLN A 175 1.57 8.01 7.17
CA GLN A 175 0.31 8.45 7.79
C GLN A 175 -0.86 8.38 6.80
N ASP A 176 -0.63 8.84 5.57
CA ASP A 176 -1.62 8.78 4.49
C ASP A 176 -1.99 7.33 4.16
N ILE A 177 -1.00 6.43 4.13
CA ILE A 177 -1.22 4.99 3.92
C ILE A 177 -2.12 4.42 5.02
N ALA A 178 -1.86 4.78 6.28
CA ALA A 178 -2.66 4.31 7.40
C ALA A 178 -4.10 4.84 7.36
N TRP A 179 -4.30 6.08 6.91
CA TRP A 179 -5.64 6.65 6.74
C TRP A 179 -6.38 6.02 5.55
N ALA A 180 -5.70 5.86 4.41
CA ALA A 180 -6.27 5.23 3.22
C ALA A 180 -6.71 3.78 3.48
N ASP A 181 -5.88 2.97 4.13
CA ASP A 181 -6.19 1.56 4.44
C ASP A 181 -7.25 1.40 5.55
N ASN A 182 -7.53 2.46 6.34
CA ASN A 182 -8.51 2.46 7.42
C ASN A 182 -9.72 3.37 7.16
N LEU A 183 -10.10 3.57 5.91
CA LEU A 183 -11.21 4.48 5.55
C LEU A 183 -12.52 4.12 6.29
N LEU A 184 -12.76 2.82 6.53
CA LEU A 184 -13.94 2.32 7.23
C LEU A 184 -13.82 2.36 8.77
N GLY A 185 -12.65 2.71 9.30
CA GLY A 185 -12.39 2.78 10.75
C GLY A 185 -12.44 1.44 11.49
N ASP A 186 -12.40 0.31 10.77
CA ASP A 186 -12.50 -1.04 11.34
C ASP A 186 -11.18 -1.53 11.96
N ARG A 187 -10.06 -0.82 11.71
CA ARG A 187 -8.73 -1.20 12.17
C ARG A 187 -8.22 -0.34 13.29
N LYS A 188 -7.42 -0.97 14.15
CA LYS A 188 -6.86 -0.36 15.36
C LYS A 188 -5.48 0.23 15.07
N PRO A 189 -5.07 1.31 15.77
CA PRO A 189 -3.73 1.91 15.61
C PRO A 189 -2.57 0.91 15.73
N LYS A 190 -2.70 -0.08 16.62
CA LYS A 190 -1.70 -1.16 16.80
C LYS A 190 -1.41 -1.98 15.53
N GLU A 191 -2.38 -2.07 14.61
CA GLU A 191 -2.22 -2.79 13.34
C GLU A 191 -1.31 -2.01 12.37
N TYR A 192 -1.10 -0.71 12.62
CA TYR A 192 -0.20 0.16 11.87
C TYR A 192 1.16 0.36 12.54
N GLU A 193 1.46 -0.32 13.66
CA GLU A 193 2.78 -0.25 14.31
C GLU A 193 3.85 -1.01 13.51
N HIS A 194 3.45 -2.11 12.86
CA HIS A 194 4.34 -3.01 12.13
C HIS A 194 3.84 -3.25 10.71
N LEU A 195 3.95 -2.21 9.88
CA LEU A 195 3.63 -2.28 8.46
C LEU A 195 4.73 -2.99 7.68
N VAL A 196 4.32 -3.78 6.70
CA VAL A 196 5.20 -4.50 5.79
C VAL A 196 4.82 -4.15 4.36
N VAL A 197 5.83 -3.99 3.51
CA VAL A 197 5.68 -3.72 2.08
C VAL A 197 5.67 -5.05 1.32
N ASP A 198 4.57 -5.32 0.64
CA ASP A 198 4.43 -6.45 -0.26
C ASP A 198 4.73 -6.05 -1.70
N ILE A 199 5.83 -6.60 -2.22
CA ILE A 199 6.34 -6.32 -3.56
C ILE A 199 6.04 -7.45 -4.57
N THR A 200 5.06 -8.32 -4.29
CA THR A 200 4.57 -9.31 -5.27
C THR A 200 4.17 -8.68 -6.61
N SER A 201 3.75 -7.41 -6.58
CA SER A 201 3.65 -6.55 -7.75
C SER A 201 4.54 -5.33 -7.54
N PRO A 202 5.74 -5.25 -8.13
CA PRO A 202 6.66 -4.14 -7.90
C PRO A 202 6.15 -2.81 -8.50
N GLN A 203 5.09 -2.86 -9.32
CA GLN A 203 4.44 -1.65 -9.82
C GLN A 203 3.34 -1.15 -8.87
N HIS A 204 2.71 -2.04 -8.12
CA HIS A 204 1.51 -1.79 -7.31
C HIS A 204 1.70 -2.39 -5.93
N LEU A 205 2.22 -1.56 -5.02
CA LEU A 205 2.60 -1.97 -3.68
C LEU A 205 1.36 -2.13 -2.79
N ARG A 206 1.31 -3.25 -2.08
CA ARG A 206 0.39 -3.44 -0.97
C ARG A 206 1.13 -3.24 0.34
N ILE A 207 0.54 -2.49 1.26
CA ILE A 207 1.10 -2.24 2.59
C ILE A 207 0.08 -2.72 3.61
N MET A 208 0.51 -3.59 4.51
CA MET A 208 -0.37 -4.23 5.48
C MET A 208 0.41 -4.59 6.75
N ASP A 209 -0.28 -5.02 7.80
CA ASP A 209 0.38 -5.50 9.00
C ASP A 209 1.18 -6.80 8.74
N GLU A 210 2.26 -6.99 9.50
CA GLU A 210 3.15 -8.15 9.37
C GLU A 210 2.40 -9.49 9.51
N LYS A 211 1.36 -9.57 10.34
CA LYS A 211 0.61 -10.82 10.54
C LYS A 211 -0.16 -11.21 9.28
N ARG A 212 -0.86 -10.27 8.64
CA ARG A 212 -1.53 -10.52 7.34
C ARG A 212 -0.53 -10.87 6.25
N PHE A 213 0.59 -10.15 6.17
CA PHE A 213 1.64 -10.41 5.20
C PHE A 213 2.18 -11.85 5.32
N LEU A 214 2.57 -12.27 6.52
CA LEU A 214 3.09 -13.61 6.77
C LEU A 214 2.04 -14.69 6.47
N GLY A 215 0.77 -14.43 6.77
CA GLY A 215 -0.34 -15.34 6.42
C GLY A 215 -0.52 -15.55 4.92
N LEU A 216 -0.31 -14.50 4.10
CA LEU A 216 -0.36 -14.59 2.63
C LEU A 216 0.90 -15.25 2.03
N ARG A 217 2.06 -15.09 2.68
CA ARG A 217 3.33 -15.64 2.21
C ARG A 217 3.53 -17.10 2.57
N TYR A 218 2.89 -17.58 3.62
CA TYR A 218 3.07 -18.95 4.11
C TYR A 218 2.68 -19.98 3.04
N THR A 219 3.63 -20.83 2.66
CA THR A 219 3.42 -21.92 1.68
C THR A 219 3.50 -23.30 2.32
N GLY A 220 3.63 -23.38 3.64
CA GLY A 220 3.70 -24.65 4.36
C GLY A 220 2.34 -25.33 4.53
N PRO A 221 2.33 -26.54 5.13
CA PRO A 221 1.09 -27.25 5.41
C PRO A 221 0.18 -26.44 6.35
N PRO A 222 -1.15 -26.50 6.21
CA PRO A 222 -2.05 -25.74 7.08
C PRO A 222 -1.72 -26.00 8.55
N VAL A 223 -1.37 -24.93 9.27
CA VAL A 223 -1.11 -25.01 10.71
C VAL A 223 -2.40 -25.54 11.36
N PRO A 224 -2.35 -26.63 12.14
CA PRO A 224 -3.52 -27.07 12.89
C PRO A 224 -3.99 -25.88 13.72
N MET A 225 -5.18 -25.35 13.40
CA MET A 225 -5.77 -24.35 14.27
C MET A 225 -5.89 -25.00 15.65
N PRO A 226 -5.36 -24.38 16.72
CA PRO A 226 -5.62 -24.90 18.04
C PRO A 226 -7.13 -24.96 18.18
N MET A 227 -7.69 -26.17 18.27
CA MET A 227 -9.10 -26.32 18.59
C MET A 227 -9.30 -25.57 19.90
N SER A 228 -10.33 -24.75 19.98
CA SER A 228 -10.69 -24.16 21.27
C SER A 228 -10.85 -25.31 22.27
N GLN A 229 -10.45 -25.08 23.52
CA GLN A 229 -10.62 -26.05 24.59
C GLN A 229 -12.09 -26.53 24.64
N GLU A 230 -13.03 -25.61 24.41
CA GLU A 230 -14.47 -25.87 24.30
C GLU A 230 -14.84 -26.86 23.18
N HIS A 231 -14.20 -26.77 22.00
CA HIS A 231 -14.45 -27.69 20.88
C HIS A 231 -13.82 -29.07 21.13
N THR A 232 -12.70 -29.10 21.85
CA THR A 232 -12.03 -30.35 22.26
C THR A 232 -12.86 -31.06 23.34
N ASP A 233 -13.42 -30.30 24.28
CA ASP A 233 -14.31 -30.79 25.32
C ASP A 233 -15.66 -31.25 24.75
N TRP A 234 -16.16 -30.59 23.70
CA TRP A 234 -17.35 -31.03 22.96
C TRP A 234 -17.12 -32.37 22.25
N LEU A 235 -16.05 -32.52 21.47
CA LEU A 235 -15.74 -33.77 20.77
C LEU A 235 -15.54 -34.96 21.73
N ASN A 236 -14.94 -34.70 22.90
CA ASN A 236 -14.74 -35.72 23.93
C ASN A 236 -16.03 -36.12 24.65
N ASN A 237 -17.07 -35.29 24.62
CA ASN A 237 -18.37 -35.56 25.25
C ASN A 237 -19.43 -36.14 24.30
N VAL A 238 -19.18 -36.19 22.99
CA VAL A 238 -20.13 -36.70 21.99
C VAL A 238 -19.87 -38.18 21.64
N SER A 239 -18.86 -38.82 22.24
CA SER A 239 -18.63 -40.27 22.11
C SER A 239 -19.38 -41.06 23.19
N TYR A 240 -20.69 -41.27 22.98
CA TYR A 240 -21.48 -42.36 23.58
C TYR A 240 -22.50 -42.91 22.59
#